data_AF-A0A6J2Y2Y8-F1
#
_entry.id   AF-A0A6J2Y2Y8-F1
#
_cell.length_a   1.000
_cell.length_b   1.000
_cell.length_c   1.000
_cell.angle_alpha   90.00
_cell.angle_beta   90.00
_cell.angle_gamma   90.00
#
_symmetry.space_group_name_H-M   'P 1'
#
loop_
_entity.id
_entity.type
_entity.pdbx_description
1 polymer ?
#
loop_
_entity_poly.entity_id
_entity_poly.type
_entity_poly.pdbx_seq_one_letter_code
_entity_poly.pdbx_strand_id
1 'polypeptide(L)'
;MLEAWNSIYHDFHQITDESITSCGMRIFNKLMYNAIWPNLMVSEYLILVNGKVDKDDSVDALVYVDARPGLPDRAEYLDHTIRVAFNVLRLCAIEDLAVSMKLGHLWSPEVSSSLMWFMKRWYRTYLLIPLDNYFNEVGYVFWSCLEKDSDCTQIQIEFIINKIAANLYNFQSEPVVLKDTVAVFSDAICTKRKVPYIIKTEAMAKLISLAENLQPGSLPSEVLRGLYKGFVSAGVYITSSSEKNKYYETILNPLRLRFKNIITQENFAKVCQDDQVQKIVIDLLECLIGIAKGSQMASVDTLFDFLSPILAELPVFLTFYKDYQVIVQLILELFGQCAKYMLCYLRPLDSKKLYESSLATVQAYAKCNGNRLSTETFAEESSCQDLSLVLDVFTCILSRDCIELFQATNQRELVRVTAADVALFGLNFIMPLMTLELLKFPNLCAQFYHLWCSSTTFIPKR
;
A
#
# COMPACT_ATOMS: atom_id res chain seq x y z
N MET A 1 -24.58 0.02 20.79
CA MET A 1 -23.49 -0.98 20.80
C MET A 1 -23.98 -2.35 21.26
N LEU A 2 -24.44 -2.51 22.52
CA LEU A 2 -24.98 -3.78 23.04
C LEU A 2 -26.11 -4.37 22.16
N GLU A 3 -27.03 -3.54 21.67
CA GLU A 3 -28.10 -4.02 20.76
C GLU A 3 -27.58 -4.47 19.40
N ALA A 4 -26.63 -3.75 18.80
CA ALA A 4 -25.98 -4.17 17.56
C ALA A 4 -25.19 -5.47 17.78
N TRP A 5 -24.51 -5.61 18.93
CA TRP A 5 -23.80 -6.84 19.28
C TRP A 5 -24.72 -8.02 19.54
N ASN A 6 -25.82 -7.82 20.25
CA ASN A 6 -26.82 -8.85 20.48
C ASN A 6 -27.50 -9.27 19.17
N SER A 7 -27.72 -8.33 18.25
CA SER A 7 -28.20 -8.60 16.89
C SER A 7 -27.21 -9.44 16.09
N ILE A 8 -25.92 -9.06 16.06
CA ILE A 8 -24.85 -9.84 15.43
C ILE A 8 -24.83 -11.25 16.03
N TYR A 9 -24.76 -11.37 17.36
CA TYR A 9 -24.70 -12.66 18.03
C TYR A 9 -25.92 -13.54 17.72
N HIS A 10 -27.12 -12.98 17.76
CA HIS A 10 -28.36 -13.69 17.44
C HIS A 10 -28.39 -14.15 15.98
N ASP A 11 -28.01 -13.29 15.04
CA ASP A 11 -28.01 -13.61 13.61
C ASP A 11 -26.92 -14.63 13.27
N PHE A 12 -25.75 -14.57 13.91
CA PHE A 12 -24.71 -15.61 13.82
C PHE A 12 -25.18 -16.95 14.40
N HIS A 13 -25.90 -16.93 15.52
CA HIS A 13 -26.43 -18.14 16.14
C HIS A 13 -27.58 -18.76 15.33
N GLN A 14 -28.30 -17.97 14.53
CA GLN A 14 -29.26 -18.49 13.56
C GLN A 14 -28.59 -19.14 12.35
N ILE A 15 -27.33 -18.80 12.05
CA ILE A 15 -26.55 -19.31 10.91
C ILE A 15 -25.67 -20.52 11.29
N THR A 16 -25.36 -20.70 12.58
CA THR A 16 -24.47 -21.77 13.06
C THR A 16 -25.22 -22.70 14.01
N ASP A 17 -25.27 -23.98 13.66
CA ASP A 17 -26.01 -25.00 14.40
C ASP A 17 -25.55 -25.09 15.87
N GLU A 18 -26.53 -25.27 16.77
CA GLU A 18 -26.46 -25.09 18.21
C GLU A 18 -25.27 -25.79 18.88
N SER A 19 -24.25 -25.06 19.38
CA SER A 19 -23.38 -25.52 20.50
C SER A 19 -22.27 -24.58 20.96
N ILE A 20 -22.41 -23.24 21.01
CA ILE A 20 -21.32 -22.41 21.56
C ILE A 20 -21.82 -21.32 22.53
N THR A 21 -21.79 -21.69 23.81
CA THR A 21 -22.11 -20.89 24.99
C THR A 21 -21.10 -19.76 25.27
N SER A 22 -21.66 -18.61 25.66
CA SER A 22 -21.10 -17.44 26.36
C SER A 22 -19.57 -17.22 26.39
N CYS A 23 -19.06 -16.33 25.51
CA CYS A 23 -18.01 -15.32 25.81
C CYS A 23 -17.74 -14.47 24.54
N GLY A 24 -18.36 -13.28 24.44
CA GLY A 24 -18.51 -12.51 23.20
C GLY A 24 -17.23 -12.07 22.47
N MET A 25 -16.09 -11.88 23.15
CA MET A 25 -14.86 -11.41 22.48
C MET A 25 -13.94 -12.54 21.97
N ARG A 26 -13.89 -13.69 22.66
CA ARG A 26 -13.05 -14.83 22.21
C ARG A 26 -13.70 -15.63 21.09
N ILE A 27 -15.03 -15.68 21.05
CA ILE A 27 -15.79 -16.43 20.05
C ILE A 27 -15.76 -15.70 18.70
N PHE A 28 -15.87 -14.37 18.64
CA PHE A 28 -15.71 -13.63 17.38
C PHE A 28 -14.36 -13.93 16.73
N ASN A 29 -13.26 -13.83 17.49
CA ASN A 29 -11.95 -14.22 16.99
C ASN A 29 -11.86 -15.69 16.59
N LYS A 30 -12.45 -16.62 17.34
CA LYS A 30 -12.38 -18.07 17.07
C LYS A 30 -13.26 -18.53 15.89
N LEU A 31 -14.44 -17.94 15.72
CA LEU A 31 -15.35 -18.15 14.57
C LEU A 31 -14.79 -17.51 13.30
N MET A 32 -14.09 -16.39 13.42
CA MET A 32 -13.45 -15.68 12.31
C MET A 32 -12.12 -16.34 11.88
N TYR A 33 -11.37 -16.94 12.82
CA TYR A 33 -10.10 -17.63 12.55
C TYR A 33 -10.27 -18.96 11.82
N ASN A 34 -11.25 -19.79 12.23
CA ASN A 34 -11.30 -21.20 11.81
C ASN A 34 -12.07 -21.45 10.51
N ALA A 35 -12.68 -20.42 9.95
CA ALA A 35 -13.82 -20.68 9.11
C ALA A 35 -13.49 -20.52 7.62
N ILE A 36 -13.66 -21.65 6.93
CA ILE A 36 -13.62 -21.89 5.50
C ILE A 36 -14.86 -21.21 4.88
N TRP A 37 -14.88 -19.87 4.86
CA TRP A 37 -16.08 -19.07 4.54
C TRP A 37 -16.49 -18.90 3.07
N PRO A 38 -15.66 -19.15 2.03
CA PRO A 38 -16.15 -18.88 0.67
C PRO A 38 -17.14 -19.92 0.14
N ASN A 39 -17.04 -21.19 0.55
CA ASN A 39 -17.75 -22.29 -0.12
C ASN A 39 -18.96 -22.83 0.66
N LEU A 40 -18.93 -22.83 2.00
CA LEU A 40 -19.97 -23.48 2.82
C LEU A 40 -21.25 -22.65 3.00
N MET A 41 -21.14 -21.32 3.14
CA MET A 41 -22.31 -20.44 3.28
C MET A 41 -23.20 -20.43 2.04
N VAL A 42 -22.61 -20.61 0.85
CA VAL A 42 -23.35 -20.56 -0.41
C VAL A 42 -24.04 -21.91 -0.68
N SER A 43 -23.38 -23.06 -0.47
CA SER A 43 -24.01 -24.35 -0.84
C SER A 43 -24.96 -24.93 0.22
N GLU A 44 -24.70 -24.76 1.52
CA GLU A 44 -25.53 -25.41 2.55
C GLU A 44 -26.78 -24.60 2.94
N TYR A 45 -26.76 -23.26 2.77
CA TYR A 45 -27.87 -22.40 3.22
C TYR A 45 -28.94 -22.09 2.16
N LEU A 46 -28.60 -22.22 0.88
CA LEU A 46 -29.52 -21.95 -0.24
C LEU A 46 -30.68 -22.93 -0.34
N ILE A 47 -30.61 -24.05 0.37
CA ILE A 47 -31.62 -25.11 0.32
C ILE A 47 -32.74 -24.87 1.36
N LEU A 48 -32.54 -24.01 2.38
CA LEU A 48 -33.46 -23.96 3.54
C LEU A 48 -34.44 -22.79 3.62
N VAL A 49 -34.30 -21.70 2.83
CA VAL A 49 -35.22 -20.54 2.94
C VAL A 49 -35.68 -20.01 1.59
N ASN A 50 -36.14 -20.90 0.71
CA ASN A 50 -36.92 -20.48 -0.46
C ASN A 50 -38.31 -20.01 -0.03
N GLY A 51 -38.50 -18.69 0.17
CA GLY A 51 -39.84 -18.10 0.15
C GLY A 51 -40.13 -16.80 0.92
N LYS A 52 -39.18 -16.17 1.62
CA LYS A 52 -39.46 -14.95 2.42
C LYS A 52 -38.46 -13.80 2.29
N VAL A 53 -37.56 -13.82 1.31
CA VAL A 53 -36.54 -12.77 1.17
C VAL A 53 -36.96 -11.74 0.12
N ASP A 54 -36.95 -10.46 0.48
CA ASP A 54 -37.30 -9.33 -0.37
C ASP A 54 -36.04 -8.57 -0.81
N LYS A 55 -35.98 -8.24 -2.12
CA LYS A 55 -34.82 -7.55 -2.71
C LYS A 55 -34.76 -6.09 -2.27
N ASP A 56 -35.89 -5.40 -2.29
CA ASP A 56 -35.93 -3.96 -2.03
C ASP A 56 -35.64 -3.69 -0.55
N ASP A 57 -36.18 -4.51 0.37
CA ASP A 57 -35.84 -4.45 1.79
C ASP A 57 -34.35 -4.71 2.06
N SER A 58 -33.72 -5.62 1.30
CA SER A 58 -32.30 -5.96 1.41
C SER A 58 -31.37 -4.86 0.86
N VAL A 59 -31.75 -4.26 -0.27
CA VAL A 59 -31.04 -3.09 -0.84
C VAL A 59 -31.16 -1.90 0.10
N ASP A 60 -32.36 -1.57 0.58
CA ASP A 60 -32.61 -0.46 1.49
C ASP A 60 -31.80 -0.60 2.78
N ALA A 61 -31.66 -1.82 3.32
CA ALA A 61 -30.84 -2.05 4.50
C ALA A 61 -29.37 -1.65 4.25
N LEU A 62 -28.78 -2.08 3.14
CA LEU A 62 -27.38 -1.78 2.80
C LEU A 62 -27.14 -0.34 2.35
N VAL A 63 -28.15 0.30 1.76
CA VAL A 63 -28.11 1.71 1.33
C VAL A 63 -28.17 2.66 2.53
N TYR A 64 -29.03 2.37 3.51
CA TYR A 64 -29.29 3.27 4.64
C TYR A 64 -28.59 2.82 5.93
N VAL A 65 -27.45 2.13 5.83
CA VAL A 65 -26.65 1.70 7.00
C VAL A 65 -26.34 2.87 7.92
N ASP A 66 -25.92 4.00 7.36
CA ASP A 66 -25.50 5.18 8.14
C ASP A 66 -26.66 5.97 8.75
N ALA A 67 -27.87 5.83 8.16
CA ALA A 67 -29.04 6.61 8.55
C ALA A 67 -29.92 5.91 9.60
N ARG A 68 -29.74 4.60 9.83
CA ARG A 68 -30.64 3.79 10.68
C ARG A 68 -30.03 3.48 12.06
N PRO A 69 -30.58 4.03 13.16
CA PRO A 69 -30.09 3.75 14.51
C PRO A 69 -30.47 2.35 15.01
N GLY A 70 -31.43 1.66 14.37
CA GLY A 70 -31.97 0.35 14.76
C GLY A 70 -31.90 -0.72 13.65
N LEU A 71 -32.37 -1.93 13.95
CA LEU A 71 -32.63 -2.95 12.93
C LEU A 71 -33.73 -2.46 11.98
N PRO A 72 -33.69 -2.80 10.67
CA PRO A 72 -34.79 -2.50 9.75
C PRO A 72 -36.11 -3.07 10.27
N ASP A 73 -37.22 -2.34 10.13
CA ASP A 73 -38.55 -2.79 10.58
C ASP A 73 -38.96 -4.14 9.96
N ARG A 74 -38.42 -4.45 8.77
CA ARG A 74 -38.62 -5.70 8.03
C ARG A 74 -37.41 -6.64 8.08
N ALA A 75 -36.69 -6.61 9.21
CA ALA A 75 -35.72 -7.58 9.74
C ALA A 75 -35.70 -8.99 9.13
N GLU A 76 -36.89 -9.58 9.10
CA GLU A 76 -37.17 -10.98 8.79
C GLU A 76 -37.23 -11.29 7.28
N TYR A 77 -37.33 -10.25 6.45
CA TYR A 77 -37.39 -10.35 4.98
C TYR A 77 -36.02 -10.09 4.32
N LEU A 78 -34.99 -9.77 5.09
CA LEU A 78 -33.64 -9.59 4.55
C LEU A 78 -32.99 -10.94 4.29
N ASP A 79 -32.15 -10.99 3.25
CA ASP A 79 -31.22 -12.09 3.07
C ASP A 79 -30.33 -12.22 4.31
N HIS A 80 -30.17 -13.42 4.86
CA HIS A 80 -29.43 -13.63 6.12
C HIS A 80 -27.96 -13.20 6.01
N THR A 81 -27.33 -13.38 4.83
CA THR A 81 -25.96 -12.94 4.58
C THR A 81 -25.88 -11.42 4.54
N ILE A 82 -26.85 -10.77 3.87
CA ILE A 82 -26.98 -9.31 3.86
C ILE A 82 -27.22 -8.78 5.27
N ARG A 83 -28.03 -9.46 6.08
CA ARG A 83 -28.33 -9.04 7.46
C ARG A 83 -27.10 -9.08 8.35
N VAL A 84 -26.25 -10.11 8.24
CA VAL A 84 -24.94 -10.14 8.93
C VAL A 84 -24.07 -8.97 8.49
N ALA A 85 -23.95 -8.76 7.18
CA ALA A 85 -23.15 -7.65 6.65
C ALA A 85 -23.67 -6.30 7.14
N PHE A 86 -24.99 -6.08 7.07
CA PHE A 86 -25.65 -4.89 7.57
C PHE A 86 -25.29 -4.60 9.03
N ASN A 87 -25.36 -5.61 9.90
CA ASN A 87 -25.04 -5.41 11.31
C ASN A 87 -23.56 -5.01 11.53
N VAL A 88 -22.63 -5.61 10.78
CA VAL A 88 -21.20 -5.27 10.88
C VAL A 88 -20.92 -3.87 10.31
N LEU A 89 -21.52 -3.52 9.16
CA LEU A 89 -21.40 -2.19 8.58
C LEU A 89 -22.02 -1.11 9.49
N ARG A 90 -23.15 -1.42 10.13
CA ARG A 90 -23.76 -0.57 11.15
C ARG A 90 -22.82 -0.36 12.34
N LEU A 91 -22.06 -1.39 12.74
CA LEU A 91 -21.07 -1.23 13.80
C LEU A 91 -19.92 -0.30 13.38
N CYS A 92 -19.48 -0.35 12.12
CA CYS A 92 -18.55 0.63 11.55
C CYS A 92 -19.12 2.07 11.58
N ALA A 93 -20.41 2.25 11.26
CA ALA A 93 -21.06 3.56 11.32
C ALA A 93 -21.18 4.08 12.77
N ILE A 94 -21.49 3.20 13.72
CA ILE A 94 -21.52 3.54 15.16
C ILE A 94 -20.13 3.94 15.66
N GLU A 95 -19.08 3.28 15.20
CA GLU A 95 -17.69 3.66 15.51
C GLU A 95 -17.40 5.09 15.02
N ASP A 96 -17.74 5.41 13.76
CA ASP A 96 -17.50 6.74 13.19
C ASP A 96 -18.32 7.81 13.93
N LEU A 97 -19.55 7.51 14.33
CA LEU A 97 -20.36 8.38 15.16
C LEU A 97 -19.74 8.58 16.55
N ALA A 98 -19.30 7.52 17.23
CA ALA A 98 -18.66 7.62 18.54
C ALA A 98 -17.39 8.47 18.48
N VAL A 99 -16.59 8.28 17.43
CA VAL A 99 -15.38 9.07 17.18
C VAL A 99 -15.71 10.54 16.91
N SER A 100 -16.70 10.83 16.06
CA SER A 100 -17.13 12.21 15.78
C SER A 100 -17.68 12.94 17.02
N MET A 101 -18.27 12.19 17.96
CA MET A 101 -18.75 12.70 19.25
C MET A 101 -17.65 12.78 20.33
N LYS A 102 -16.37 12.56 19.98
CA LYS A 102 -15.22 12.51 20.92
C LYS A 102 -15.32 11.41 21.99
N LEU A 103 -16.15 10.41 21.76
CA LEU A 103 -16.29 9.20 22.59
C LEU A 103 -15.42 8.04 22.08
N GLY A 104 -14.55 8.29 21.09
CA GLY A 104 -13.64 7.28 20.52
C GLY A 104 -12.72 6.60 21.55
N HIS A 105 -12.39 7.27 22.66
CA HIS A 105 -11.61 6.69 23.76
C HIS A 105 -12.32 5.53 24.48
N LEU A 106 -13.64 5.38 24.31
CA LEU A 106 -14.41 4.25 24.83
C LEU A 106 -14.45 3.06 23.85
N TRP A 107 -13.93 3.27 22.64
CA TRP A 107 -13.88 2.24 21.61
C TRP A 107 -12.59 1.45 21.69
N SER A 108 -12.68 0.13 21.53
CA SER A 108 -11.50 -0.74 21.54
C SER A 108 -10.85 -0.77 20.16
N PRO A 109 -9.55 -0.45 20.02
CA PRO A 109 -8.82 -0.57 18.76
C PRO A 109 -8.87 -2.00 18.17
N GLU A 110 -8.95 -3.03 19.02
CA GLU A 110 -9.11 -4.42 18.57
C GLU A 110 -10.43 -4.67 17.85
N VAL A 111 -11.49 -3.95 18.22
CA VAL A 111 -12.77 -3.99 17.51
C VAL A 111 -12.62 -3.32 16.15
N SER A 112 -11.93 -2.18 16.08
CA SER A 112 -11.63 -1.50 14.81
C SER A 112 -10.83 -2.38 13.84
N SER A 113 -9.79 -3.06 14.33
CA SER A 113 -9.02 -4.04 13.54
C SER A 113 -9.87 -5.21 13.07
N SER A 114 -10.74 -5.74 13.94
CA SER A 114 -11.69 -6.80 13.59
C SER A 114 -12.69 -6.37 12.52
N LEU A 115 -13.17 -5.13 12.57
CA LEU A 115 -14.01 -4.52 11.55
C LEU A 115 -13.27 -4.42 10.21
N MET A 116 -12.04 -3.89 10.20
CA MET A 116 -11.24 -3.79 8.98
C MET A 116 -10.96 -5.16 8.36
N TRP A 117 -10.66 -6.17 9.19
CA TRP A 117 -10.52 -7.55 8.73
C TRP A 117 -11.78 -8.07 8.04
N PHE A 118 -12.97 -7.79 8.61
CA PHE A 118 -14.24 -8.20 8.01
C PHE A 118 -14.45 -7.48 6.68
N MET A 119 -14.28 -6.15 6.67
CA MET A 119 -14.44 -5.33 5.47
C MET A 119 -13.54 -5.80 4.32
N LYS A 120 -12.29 -6.15 4.63
CA LYS A 120 -11.35 -6.71 3.67
C LYS A 120 -11.90 -7.97 2.99
N ARG A 121 -12.41 -8.92 3.79
CA ARG A 121 -12.97 -10.18 3.28
C ARG A 121 -14.29 -9.97 2.56
N TRP A 122 -15.17 -9.16 3.14
CA TRP A 122 -16.48 -8.84 2.58
C TRP A 122 -16.33 -8.24 1.19
N TYR A 123 -15.54 -7.18 1.09
CA TYR A 123 -15.29 -6.49 -0.16
C TYR A 123 -14.68 -7.43 -1.19
N ARG A 124 -13.64 -8.18 -0.82
CA ARG A 124 -12.91 -9.05 -1.75
C ARG A 124 -13.82 -10.13 -2.35
N THR A 125 -14.64 -10.77 -1.52
CA THR A 125 -15.42 -11.96 -1.89
C THR A 125 -16.78 -11.64 -2.47
N TYR A 126 -17.50 -10.66 -1.92
CA TYR A 126 -18.94 -10.51 -2.18
C TYR A 126 -19.31 -9.29 -3.04
N LEU A 127 -18.45 -8.28 -3.13
CA LEU A 127 -18.74 -7.14 -4.00
C LEU A 127 -18.34 -7.45 -5.45
N LEU A 128 -19.20 -7.14 -6.43
CA LEU A 128 -18.92 -7.28 -7.87
C LEU A 128 -18.47 -8.69 -8.28
N ILE A 129 -19.21 -9.71 -7.83
CA ILE A 129 -18.92 -11.13 -8.07
C ILE A 129 -19.05 -11.48 -9.56
N PRO A 130 -18.08 -12.18 -10.18
CA PRO A 130 -18.27 -12.81 -11.50
C PRO A 130 -19.29 -13.93 -11.42
N LEU A 131 -20.31 -13.93 -12.28
CA LEU A 131 -21.19 -15.09 -12.49
C LEU A 131 -20.49 -16.24 -13.24
N ASP A 132 -19.32 -16.01 -13.82
CA ASP A 132 -18.67 -16.96 -14.71
C ASP A 132 -18.15 -18.19 -13.93
N ASN A 133 -18.93 -19.27 -13.99
CA ASN A 133 -18.61 -20.70 -13.77
C ASN A 133 -18.51 -21.26 -12.34
N TYR A 134 -18.59 -20.48 -11.26
CA TYR A 134 -18.40 -21.02 -9.89
C TYR A 134 -19.65 -21.11 -9.03
N PHE A 135 -20.76 -20.49 -9.45
CA PHE A 135 -21.92 -20.31 -8.60
C PHE A 135 -23.23 -20.48 -9.39
N ASN A 136 -23.58 -21.73 -9.71
CA ASN A 136 -24.91 -22.06 -10.22
C ASN A 136 -26.01 -21.95 -9.13
N GLU A 137 -25.59 -21.78 -7.88
CA GLU A 137 -26.43 -21.70 -6.68
C GLU A 137 -26.00 -20.46 -5.88
N VAL A 138 -26.23 -19.25 -6.36
CA VAL A 138 -26.18 -18.05 -5.49
C VAL A 138 -27.58 -17.48 -5.41
N GLY A 139 -28.02 -17.11 -4.20
CA GLY A 139 -29.32 -16.49 -3.97
C GLY A 139 -29.48 -15.25 -4.85
N TYR A 140 -30.55 -15.22 -5.66
CA TYR A 140 -30.80 -14.13 -6.61
C TYR A 140 -30.83 -12.75 -5.92
N VAL A 141 -31.43 -12.67 -4.73
CA VAL A 141 -31.48 -11.43 -3.94
C VAL A 141 -30.08 -10.98 -3.53
N PHE A 142 -29.27 -11.88 -2.98
CA PHE A 142 -27.89 -11.59 -2.58
C PHE A 142 -27.05 -11.06 -3.74
N TRP A 143 -27.08 -11.76 -4.87
CA TRP A 143 -26.30 -11.37 -6.04
C TRP A 143 -26.77 -10.03 -6.63
N SER A 144 -28.09 -9.85 -6.79
CA SER A 144 -28.65 -8.64 -7.39
C SER A 144 -28.46 -7.38 -6.54
N CYS A 145 -28.16 -7.50 -5.24
CA CYS A 145 -27.81 -6.35 -4.41
C CYS A 145 -26.39 -5.85 -4.68
N LEU A 146 -25.45 -6.74 -5.01
CA LEU A 146 -24.00 -6.46 -5.08
C LEU A 146 -23.43 -6.57 -6.51
N GLU A 147 -24.30 -6.60 -7.51
CA GLU A 147 -23.95 -6.62 -8.92
C GLU A 147 -23.50 -5.24 -9.44
N LYS A 148 -23.04 -5.21 -10.69
CA LYS A 148 -22.41 -4.04 -11.32
C LYS A 148 -23.28 -2.79 -11.38
N ASP A 149 -24.57 -2.96 -11.68
CA ASP A 149 -25.49 -1.86 -11.98
C ASP A 149 -26.44 -1.56 -10.80
N SER A 150 -26.14 -2.11 -9.62
CA SER A 150 -26.90 -1.84 -8.39
C SER A 150 -26.41 -0.56 -7.71
N ASP A 151 -27.34 0.31 -7.31
CA ASP A 151 -27.05 1.51 -6.50
C ASP A 151 -26.35 1.14 -5.18
N CYS A 152 -26.72 -0.01 -4.60
CA CYS A 152 -26.11 -0.54 -3.39
C CYS A 152 -24.60 -0.79 -3.58
N THR A 153 -24.16 -1.24 -4.76
CA THR A 153 -22.73 -1.45 -5.03
C THR A 153 -21.93 -0.15 -4.97
N GLN A 154 -22.46 0.94 -5.55
CA GLN A 154 -21.78 2.24 -5.50
C GLN A 154 -21.69 2.76 -4.07
N ILE A 155 -22.79 2.67 -3.32
CA ILE A 155 -22.84 3.11 -1.92
C ILE A 155 -21.89 2.30 -1.04
N GLN A 156 -21.80 0.98 -1.24
CA GLN A 156 -20.86 0.13 -0.50
C GLN A 156 -19.40 0.46 -0.82
N ILE A 157 -19.08 0.80 -2.08
CA ILE A 157 -17.74 1.28 -2.44
C ILE A 157 -17.44 2.60 -1.74
N GLU A 158 -18.38 3.55 -1.77
CA GLU A 158 -18.21 4.85 -1.15
C GLU A 158 -18.05 4.75 0.37
N PHE A 159 -18.87 3.92 1.01
CA PHE A 159 -18.80 3.60 2.43
C PHE A 159 -17.41 3.11 2.84
N ILE A 160 -16.82 2.19 2.08
CA ILE A 160 -15.48 1.65 2.38
C ILE A 160 -14.41 2.73 2.29
N ILE A 161 -14.43 3.54 1.25
CA ILE A 161 -13.43 4.59 1.06
C ILE A 161 -13.58 5.68 2.12
N ASN A 162 -14.81 6.06 2.47
CA ASN A 162 -15.10 6.98 3.57
C ASN A 162 -14.63 6.40 4.91
N LYS A 163 -14.85 5.11 5.15
CA LYS A 163 -14.38 4.44 6.36
C LYS A 163 -12.86 4.42 6.47
N ILE A 164 -12.16 4.17 5.35
CA ILE A 164 -10.70 4.26 5.27
C ILE A 164 -10.25 5.69 5.63
N ALA A 165 -10.86 6.71 5.02
CA ALA A 165 -10.53 8.10 5.31
C ALA A 165 -10.77 8.48 6.79
N ALA A 166 -11.91 8.07 7.35
CA ALA A 166 -12.25 8.28 8.75
C ALA A 166 -11.23 7.61 9.68
N ASN A 167 -10.80 6.39 9.36
CA ASN A 167 -9.83 5.68 10.18
C ASN A 167 -8.44 6.34 10.15
N LEU A 168 -7.97 6.75 8.96
CA LEU A 168 -6.69 7.45 8.79
C LEU A 168 -6.63 8.78 9.54
N TYR A 169 -7.75 9.49 9.62
CA TYR A 169 -7.82 10.76 10.34
C TYR A 169 -7.88 10.56 11.86
N ASN A 170 -8.67 9.60 12.34
CA ASN A 170 -9.00 9.50 13.76
C ASN A 170 -8.11 8.53 14.56
N PHE A 171 -7.54 7.50 13.92
CA PHE A 171 -6.75 6.46 14.61
C PHE A 171 -5.23 6.65 14.42
N GLN A 172 -4.75 7.89 14.34
CA GLN A 172 -3.31 8.21 14.17
C GLN A 172 -2.41 7.62 15.27
N SER A 173 -2.96 7.42 16.48
CA SER A 173 -2.26 6.77 17.60
C SER A 173 -2.25 5.24 17.57
N GLU A 174 -3.02 4.61 16.67
CA GLU A 174 -3.24 3.15 16.65
C GLU A 174 -2.66 2.53 15.37
N PRO A 175 -1.34 2.25 15.32
CA PRO A 175 -0.67 1.82 14.09
C PRO A 175 -1.18 0.48 13.54
N VAL A 176 -1.67 -0.41 14.41
CA VAL A 176 -2.24 -1.71 14.00
C VAL A 176 -3.53 -1.50 13.21
N VAL A 177 -4.44 -0.66 13.71
CA VAL A 177 -5.70 -0.34 13.03
C VAL A 177 -5.45 0.34 11.69
N LEU A 178 -4.49 1.25 11.62
CA LEU A 178 -4.13 1.92 10.36
C LEU A 178 -3.53 0.94 9.34
N LYS A 179 -2.71 -0.01 9.79
CA LYS A 179 -2.15 -1.07 8.94
C LYS A 179 -3.25 -1.95 8.35
N ASP A 180 -4.21 -2.37 9.17
CA ASP A 180 -5.37 -3.14 8.70
C ASP A 180 -6.25 -2.32 7.74
N THR A 181 -6.44 -1.04 8.03
CA THR A 181 -7.19 -0.09 7.18
C THR A 181 -6.56 0.03 5.79
N VAL A 182 -5.24 0.20 5.71
CA VAL A 182 -4.52 0.30 4.42
C VAL A 182 -4.48 -1.05 3.69
N ALA A 183 -4.53 -2.16 4.43
CA ALA A 183 -4.66 -3.48 3.83
C ALA A 183 -6.04 -3.68 3.17
N VAL A 184 -7.12 -3.12 3.73
CA VAL A 184 -8.44 -3.07 3.09
C VAL A 184 -8.35 -2.28 1.78
N PHE A 185 -7.78 -1.07 1.84
CA PHE A 185 -7.59 -0.23 0.65
C PHE A 185 -6.79 -0.93 -0.45
N SER A 186 -5.68 -1.57 -0.06
CA SER A 186 -4.81 -2.30 -0.99
C SER A 186 -5.55 -3.45 -1.68
N ASP A 187 -6.28 -4.28 -0.93
CA ASP A 187 -7.09 -5.36 -1.50
C ASP A 187 -8.21 -4.82 -2.42
N ALA A 188 -8.75 -3.65 -2.08
CA ALA A 188 -9.77 -3.01 -2.89
C ALA A 188 -9.24 -2.60 -4.26
N ILE A 189 -8.06 -1.98 -4.30
CA ILE A 189 -7.38 -1.57 -5.54
C ILE A 189 -6.79 -2.76 -6.31
N CYS A 190 -6.38 -3.84 -5.64
CA CYS A 190 -5.85 -5.03 -6.32
C CYS A 190 -6.90 -5.75 -7.20
N THR A 191 -8.19 -5.54 -6.97
CA THR A 191 -9.24 -6.20 -7.74
C THR A 191 -9.62 -5.38 -8.98
N LYS A 192 -8.97 -5.68 -10.11
CA LYS A 192 -9.07 -4.95 -11.41
C LYS A 192 -10.47 -4.47 -11.80
N ARG A 193 -11.49 -5.30 -11.56
CA ARG A 193 -12.89 -5.04 -11.95
C ARG A 193 -13.55 -3.92 -11.14
N LYS A 194 -13.09 -3.69 -9.91
CA LYS A 194 -13.73 -2.78 -8.95
C LYS A 194 -13.17 -1.36 -9.04
N VAL A 195 -11.91 -1.25 -9.44
CA VAL A 195 -11.17 0.01 -9.50
C VAL A 195 -11.85 1.10 -10.35
N PRO A 196 -12.43 0.79 -11.54
CA PRO A 196 -13.13 1.82 -12.32
C PRO A 196 -14.32 2.46 -11.61
N TYR A 197 -14.95 1.77 -10.66
CA TYR A 197 -16.03 2.32 -9.84
C TYR A 197 -15.47 3.15 -8.69
N ILE A 198 -14.37 2.69 -8.05
CA ILE A 198 -13.71 3.42 -6.95
C ILE A 198 -13.20 4.79 -7.42
N ILE A 199 -12.49 4.85 -8.55
CA ILE A 199 -11.82 6.09 -9.01
C ILE A 199 -12.81 7.23 -9.28
N LYS A 200 -14.03 6.89 -9.70
CA LYS A 200 -15.05 7.88 -10.05
C LYS A 200 -15.77 8.47 -8.83
N THR A 201 -15.55 7.91 -7.64
CA THR A 201 -16.22 8.38 -6.41
C THR A 201 -15.63 9.68 -5.90
N GLU A 202 -16.48 10.51 -5.29
CA GLU A 202 -16.04 11.69 -4.54
C GLU A 202 -15.22 11.28 -3.30
N ALA A 203 -15.54 10.13 -2.69
CA ALA A 203 -14.79 9.58 -1.57
C ALA A 203 -13.31 9.32 -1.91
N MET A 204 -13.01 8.82 -3.11
CA MET A 204 -11.62 8.64 -3.55
C MET A 204 -10.88 9.98 -3.68
N ALA A 205 -11.54 11.01 -4.23
CA ALA A 205 -10.96 12.35 -4.32
C ALA A 205 -10.71 12.96 -2.94
N LYS A 206 -11.65 12.79 -1.99
CA LYS A 206 -11.49 13.19 -0.59
C LYS A 206 -10.37 12.44 0.12
N LEU A 207 -10.18 11.16 -0.18
CA LEU A 207 -9.10 10.37 0.42
C LEU A 207 -7.72 10.86 -0.06
N ILE A 208 -7.59 11.20 -1.36
CA ILE A 208 -6.35 11.78 -1.90
C ILE A 208 -6.06 13.14 -1.25
N SER A 209 -7.07 14.01 -1.14
CA SER A 209 -6.89 15.33 -0.51
C SER A 209 -6.63 15.24 0.98
N LEU A 210 -7.21 14.26 1.69
CA LEU A 210 -6.91 13.98 3.09
C LEU A 210 -5.43 13.62 3.24
N ALA A 211 -4.94 12.66 2.46
CA ALA A 211 -3.54 12.21 2.52
C ALA A 211 -2.54 13.35 2.24
N GLU A 212 -2.90 14.30 1.37
CA GLU A 212 -2.09 15.49 1.10
C GLU A 212 -2.01 16.46 2.29
N ASN A 213 -3.12 16.65 3.01
CA ASN A 213 -3.29 17.68 4.05
C ASN A 213 -2.98 17.20 5.48
N LEU A 214 -2.64 15.92 5.66
CA LEU A 214 -2.26 15.39 6.97
C LEU A 214 -0.95 16.02 7.46
N GLN A 215 -0.85 16.16 8.79
CA GLN A 215 0.34 16.73 9.41
C GLN A 215 1.56 15.80 9.18
N PRO A 216 2.75 16.37 8.93
CA PRO A 216 3.96 15.56 8.75
C PRO A 216 4.25 14.65 9.94
N GLY A 217 4.54 13.38 9.69
CA GLY A 217 4.82 12.37 10.71
C GLY A 217 3.59 11.88 11.49
N SER A 218 2.37 12.21 11.04
CA SER A 218 1.12 11.74 11.67
C SER A 218 0.78 10.28 11.36
N LEU A 219 1.23 9.78 10.20
CA LEU A 219 0.96 8.41 9.76
C LEU A 219 2.23 7.54 9.82
N PRO A 220 2.11 6.25 10.18
CA PRO A 220 3.22 5.32 10.06
C PRO A 220 3.71 5.16 8.60
N SER A 221 5.00 4.93 8.42
CA SER A 221 5.63 4.74 7.10
C SER A 221 4.93 3.70 6.22
N GLU A 222 4.57 2.54 6.78
CA GLU A 222 3.89 1.46 6.02
C GLU A 222 2.54 1.91 5.46
N VAL A 223 1.81 2.72 6.23
CA VAL A 223 0.49 3.25 5.89
C VAL A 223 0.60 4.23 4.75
N LEU A 224 1.52 5.19 4.84
CA LEU A 224 1.73 6.21 3.82
C LEU A 224 2.20 5.59 2.49
N ARG A 225 3.15 4.64 2.55
CA ARG A 225 3.58 3.84 1.39
C ARG A 225 2.41 3.12 0.73
N GLY A 226 1.55 2.49 1.53
CA GLY A 226 0.40 1.72 1.04
C GLY A 226 -0.66 2.60 0.36
N LEU A 227 -0.92 3.80 0.89
CA LEU A 227 -1.84 4.77 0.28
C LEU A 227 -1.34 5.22 -1.09
N TYR A 228 -0.12 5.74 -1.18
CA TYR A 228 0.42 6.22 -2.45
C TYR A 228 0.60 5.09 -3.47
N LYS A 229 0.96 3.88 -3.02
CA LYS A 229 0.95 2.67 -3.85
C LYS A 229 -0.43 2.42 -4.45
N GLY A 230 -1.49 2.46 -3.64
CA GLY A 230 -2.86 2.25 -4.09
C GLY A 230 -3.36 3.36 -5.02
N PHE A 231 -3.08 4.64 -4.71
CA PHE A 231 -3.47 5.78 -5.54
C PHE A 231 -2.92 5.68 -6.96
N VAL A 232 -1.62 5.40 -7.12
CA VAL A 232 -1.03 5.27 -8.46
C VAL A 232 -1.44 3.97 -9.15
N SER A 233 -1.57 2.87 -8.39
CA SER A 233 -2.05 1.58 -8.95
C SER A 233 -3.46 1.68 -9.52
N ALA A 234 -4.30 2.53 -8.93
CA ALA A 234 -5.65 2.76 -9.41
C ALA A 234 -5.65 3.44 -10.79
N GLY A 235 -4.79 4.43 -11.00
CA GLY A 235 -4.72 5.20 -12.25
C GLY A 235 -4.45 4.36 -13.52
N VAL A 236 -3.95 3.13 -13.38
CA VAL A 236 -3.75 2.18 -14.49
C VAL A 236 -5.06 1.81 -15.18
N TYR A 237 -6.18 1.78 -14.46
CA TYR A 237 -7.48 1.32 -14.97
C TYR A 237 -8.30 2.43 -15.65
N ILE A 238 -7.77 3.66 -15.70
CA ILE A 238 -8.38 4.76 -16.44
C ILE A 238 -8.06 4.59 -17.93
N THR A 239 -9.10 4.46 -18.75
CA THR A 239 -8.97 4.21 -20.19
C THR A 239 -8.61 5.46 -21.00
N SER A 240 -9.16 6.61 -20.62
CA SER A 240 -8.91 7.90 -21.28
C SER A 240 -7.54 8.45 -20.90
N SER A 241 -6.66 8.65 -21.88
CA SER A 241 -5.31 9.20 -21.66
C SER A 241 -5.34 10.60 -21.02
N SER A 242 -6.31 11.44 -21.40
CA SER A 242 -6.46 12.78 -20.82
C SER A 242 -6.87 12.73 -19.34
N GLU A 243 -7.85 11.89 -19.00
CA GLU A 243 -8.30 11.73 -17.61
C GLU A 243 -7.22 11.08 -16.75
N LYS A 244 -6.51 10.09 -17.30
CA LYS A 244 -5.39 9.42 -16.64
C LYS A 244 -4.29 10.42 -16.28
N ASN A 245 -3.91 11.30 -17.21
CA ASN A 245 -2.89 12.32 -16.94
C ASN A 245 -3.36 13.32 -15.87
N LYS A 246 -4.62 13.78 -15.92
CA LYS A 246 -5.19 14.66 -14.88
C LYS A 246 -5.21 13.99 -13.50
N TYR A 247 -5.57 12.72 -13.45
CA TYR A 247 -5.59 11.94 -12.20
C TYR A 247 -4.19 11.81 -11.60
N TYR A 248 -3.17 11.44 -12.40
CA TYR A 248 -1.80 11.38 -11.90
C TYR A 248 -1.27 12.74 -11.49
N GLU A 249 -1.53 13.81 -12.25
CA GLU A 249 -1.11 15.16 -11.85
C GLU A 249 -1.72 15.59 -10.52
N THR A 250 -2.96 15.18 -10.21
CA THR A 250 -3.61 15.45 -8.91
C THR A 250 -2.83 14.82 -7.74
N ILE A 251 -2.23 13.65 -7.94
CA ILE A 251 -1.47 12.94 -6.90
C ILE A 251 0.00 13.39 -6.85
N LEU A 252 0.62 13.56 -8.02
CA LEU A 252 2.07 13.73 -8.15
C LEU A 252 2.50 15.20 -8.03
N ASN A 253 1.71 16.14 -8.53
CA ASN A 253 2.11 17.56 -8.54
C ASN A 253 2.28 18.14 -7.13
N PRO A 254 1.42 17.85 -6.13
CA PRO A 254 1.66 18.30 -4.76
C PRO A 254 3.01 17.82 -4.20
N LEU A 255 3.38 16.57 -4.44
CA LEU A 255 4.67 16.03 -4.02
C LEU A 255 5.84 16.68 -4.77
N ARG A 256 5.68 16.96 -6.07
CA ARG A 256 6.67 17.70 -6.87
C ARG A 256 6.94 19.08 -6.27
N LEU A 257 5.88 19.81 -5.95
CA LEU A 257 5.96 21.15 -5.37
C LEU A 257 6.56 21.13 -3.98
N ARG A 258 6.18 20.16 -3.13
CA ARG A 258 6.78 19.96 -1.81
C ARG A 258 8.29 19.71 -1.92
N PHE A 259 8.71 18.79 -2.79
CA PHE A 259 10.13 18.52 -3.03
C PHE A 259 10.88 19.78 -3.49
N LYS A 260 10.33 20.48 -4.51
CA LYS A 260 10.92 21.70 -5.05
C LYS A 260 11.06 22.81 -3.99
N ASN A 261 10.04 22.97 -3.15
CA ASN A 261 10.06 23.96 -2.09
C ASN A 261 11.14 23.66 -1.05
N ILE A 262 11.45 22.40 -0.77
CA ILE A 262 12.52 22.01 0.17
C ILE A 262 13.89 22.35 -0.43
N ILE A 263 14.15 21.97 -1.68
CA ILE A 263 15.47 22.17 -2.31
C ILE A 263 15.77 23.65 -2.65
N THR A 264 14.74 24.47 -2.88
CA THR A 264 14.90 25.88 -3.30
C THR A 264 15.04 26.85 -2.11
N GLN A 265 14.94 26.37 -0.87
CA GLN A 265 15.07 27.23 0.31
C GLN A 265 16.51 27.75 0.46
N GLU A 266 16.68 29.07 0.47
CA GLU A 266 17.99 29.73 0.59
C GLU A 266 18.78 29.36 1.86
N ASN A 267 18.09 28.91 2.91
CA ASN A 267 18.66 28.49 4.19
C ASN A 267 18.67 26.96 4.39
N PHE A 268 18.59 26.16 3.31
CA PHE A 268 18.43 24.71 3.40
C PHE A 268 19.45 24.01 4.32
N ALA A 269 20.71 24.43 4.32
CA ALA A 269 21.76 23.85 5.18
C ALA A 269 21.57 24.07 6.69
N LYS A 270 20.75 25.06 7.09
CA LYS A 270 20.36 25.28 8.50
C LYS A 270 19.00 24.65 8.81
N VAL A 271 18.09 24.71 7.84
CA VAL A 271 16.71 24.24 7.97
C VAL A 271 16.63 22.71 7.95
N CYS A 272 17.59 22.01 7.34
CA CYS A 272 17.66 20.55 7.36
C CYS A 272 17.79 19.94 8.77
N GLN A 273 18.24 20.73 9.76
CA GLN A 273 18.35 20.28 11.14
C GLN A 273 17.03 20.38 11.94
N ASP A 274 16.00 21.03 11.40
CA ASP A 274 14.69 21.14 12.03
C ASP A 274 13.95 19.79 11.96
N ASP A 275 13.51 19.29 13.13
CA ASP A 275 12.75 18.04 13.27
C ASP A 275 11.45 18.06 12.44
N GLN A 276 10.81 19.22 12.29
CA GLN A 276 9.60 19.34 11.46
C GLN A 276 9.92 19.15 9.98
N VAL A 277 11.04 19.70 9.52
CA VAL A 277 11.47 19.56 8.12
C VAL A 277 11.93 18.13 7.85
N GLN A 278 12.59 17.48 8.82
CA GLN A 278 12.95 16.07 8.72
C GLN A 278 11.71 15.18 8.58
N LYS A 279 10.65 15.40 9.36
CA LYS A 279 9.38 14.67 9.21
C LYS A 279 8.76 14.88 7.82
N ILE A 280 8.78 16.11 7.32
CA ILE A 280 8.29 16.41 5.95
C ILE A 280 9.09 15.64 4.89
N VAL A 281 10.42 15.57 5.05
CA VAL A 281 11.32 14.85 4.13
C VAL A 281 11.10 13.35 4.21
N ILE A 282 10.99 12.79 5.42
CA ILE A 282 10.69 11.37 5.64
C ILE A 282 9.38 11.03 4.93
N ASP A 283 8.27 11.71 5.26
CA ASP A 283 6.97 11.45 4.63
C ASP A 283 7.04 11.55 3.11
N LEU A 284 7.75 12.55 2.58
CA LEU A 284 7.92 12.71 1.14
C LEU A 284 8.63 11.50 0.52
N LEU A 285 9.74 11.05 1.10
CA LEU A 285 10.46 9.86 0.61
C LEU A 285 9.59 8.59 0.74
N GLU A 286 8.80 8.47 1.81
CA GLU A 286 7.86 7.36 1.99
C GLU A 286 6.75 7.34 0.93
N CYS A 287 6.20 8.51 0.57
CA CYS A 287 5.28 8.65 -0.54
C CYS A 287 5.92 8.23 -1.88
N LEU A 288 7.15 8.68 -2.15
CA LEU A 288 7.89 8.33 -3.38
C LEU A 288 8.18 6.82 -3.46
N ILE A 289 8.51 6.19 -2.32
CA ILE A 289 8.65 4.74 -2.21
C ILE A 289 7.32 4.03 -2.50
N GLY A 290 6.21 4.55 -1.99
CA GLY A 290 4.86 4.07 -2.30
C GLY A 290 4.55 4.12 -3.80
N ILE A 291 4.87 5.25 -4.45
CA ILE A 291 4.72 5.44 -5.91
C ILE A 291 5.57 4.41 -6.66
N ALA A 292 6.82 4.20 -6.25
CA ALA A 292 7.69 3.20 -6.88
C ALA A 292 7.09 1.78 -6.76
N LYS A 293 6.65 1.39 -5.57
CA LYS A 293 6.00 0.08 -5.30
C LYS A 293 4.66 -0.10 -6.01
N GLY A 294 3.98 0.99 -6.38
CA GLY A 294 2.70 0.97 -7.10
C GLY A 294 2.84 0.97 -8.62
N SER A 295 4.08 1.05 -9.13
CA SER A 295 4.33 1.12 -10.56
C SER A 295 4.04 -0.21 -11.25
N GLN A 296 3.28 -0.12 -12.34
CA GLN A 296 2.95 -1.25 -13.22
C GLN A 296 3.34 -0.90 -14.66
N MET A 297 3.55 -1.92 -15.50
CA MET A 297 3.96 -1.77 -16.91
C MET A 297 3.24 -0.63 -17.66
N ALA A 298 1.92 -0.49 -17.49
CA ALA A 298 1.11 0.53 -18.18
C ALA A 298 1.20 1.96 -17.59
N SER A 299 1.96 2.16 -16.53
CA SER A 299 2.12 3.43 -15.79
C SER A 299 3.57 3.86 -15.61
N VAL A 300 4.54 2.96 -15.86
CA VAL A 300 5.95 3.18 -15.57
C VAL A 300 6.49 4.43 -16.27
N ASP A 301 6.15 4.66 -17.53
CA ASP A 301 6.63 5.86 -18.24
C ASP A 301 6.19 7.15 -17.53
N THR A 302 4.91 7.29 -17.21
CA THR A 302 4.36 8.46 -16.53
C THR A 302 4.96 8.65 -15.12
N LEU A 303 5.10 7.56 -14.36
CA LEU A 303 5.60 7.62 -12.99
C LEU A 303 7.11 7.87 -12.96
N PHE A 304 7.87 7.32 -13.90
CA PHE A 304 9.31 7.56 -14.02
C PHE A 304 9.63 8.95 -14.56
N ASP A 305 8.84 9.49 -15.49
CA ASP A 305 8.97 10.88 -15.94
C ASP A 305 8.82 11.87 -14.76
N PHE A 306 7.97 11.52 -13.77
CA PHE A 306 7.86 12.25 -12.52
C PHE A 306 9.04 12.02 -11.55
N LEU A 307 9.47 10.77 -11.35
CA LEU A 307 10.51 10.43 -10.38
C LEU A 307 11.93 10.77 -10.84
N SER A 308 12.24 10.61 -12.13
CA SER A 308 13.56 10.81 -12.70
C SER A 308 14.21 12.15 -12.32
N PRO A 309 13.53 13.32 -12.42
CA PRO A 309 14.13 14.58 -12.00
C PRO A 309 14.38 14.66 -10.50
N ILE A 310 13.54 14.02 -9.67
CA ILE A 310 13.74 13.97 -8.21
C ILE A 310 14.96 13.11 -7.88
N LEU A 311 15.05 11.91 -8.48
CA LEU A 311 16.18 10.99 -8.31
C LEU A 311 17.52 11.63 -8.71
N ALA A 312 17.55 12.51 -9.70
CA ALA A 312 18.77 13.22 -10.11
C ALA A 312 19.29 14.20 -9.04
N GLU A 313 18.41 14.75 -8.20
CA GLU A 313 18.78 15.68 -7.11
C GLU A 313 19.16 14.94 -5.81
N LEU A 314 18.71 13.70 -5.62
CA LEU A 314 18.95 12.93 -4.40
C LEU A 314 20.42 12.69 -4.03
N PRO A 315 21.38 12.49 -4.96
CA PRO A 315 22.80 12.38 -4.61
C PRO A 315 23.30 13.60 -3.84
N VAL A 316 22.91 14.81 -4.29
CA VAL A 316 23.28 16.06 -3.64
C VAL A 316 22.51 16.23 -2.34
N PHE A 317 21.21 15.92 -2.35
CA PHE A 317 20.35 15.97 -1.18
C PHE A 317 20.86 15.08 -0.03
N LEU A 318 21.37 13.88 -0.33
CA LEU A 318 21.95 12.96 0.64
C LEU A 318 23.12 13.58 1.40
N THR A 319 23.95 14.40 0.73
CA THR A 319 25.10 15.03 1.39
C THR A 319 24.71 16.00 2.51
N PHE A 320 23.53 16.61 2.42
CA PHE A 320 22.98 17.48 3.46
C PHE A 320 22.40 16.71 4.64
N TYR A 321 21.96 15.47 4.42
CA TYR A 321 21.37 14.59 5.44
C TYR A 321 22.30 13.45 5.86
N LYS A 322 23.60 13.53 5.59
CA LYS A 322 24.58 12.48 5.88
C LYS A 322 24.61 12.01 7.35
N ASP A 323 24.23 12.89 8.28
CA ASP A 323 24.21 12.61 9.71
C ASP A 323 22.82 12.09 10.18
N TYR A 324 21.83 12.07 9.29
CA TYR A 324 20.45 11.62 9.55
C TYR A 324 20.18 10.26 8.89
N GLN A 325 20.52 9.20 9.64
CA GLN A 325 20.51 7.82 9.16
C GLN A 325 19.21 7.39 8.47
N VAL A 326 18.06 7.74 9.06
CA VAL A 326 16.74 7.37 8.52
C VAL A 326 16.53 7.94 7.12
N ILE A 327 16.94 9.18 6.88
CA ILE A 327 16.77 9.83 5.57
C ILE A 327 17.73 9.21 4.55
N VAL A 328 18.98 8.93 4.94
CA VAL A 328 19.95 8.23 4.08
C VAL A 328 19.40 6.88 3.64
N GLN A 329 18.85 6.10 4.58
CA GLN A 329 18.23 4.79 4.30
C GLN A 329 17.04 4.91 3.35
N LEU A 330 16.16 5.90 3.56
CA LEU A 330 15.01 6.10 2.68
C LEU A 330 15.41 6.50 1.25
N ILE A 331 16.48 7.29 1.08
CA ILE A 331 17.02 7.61 -0.24
C ILE A 331 17.54 6.34 -0.92
N LEU A 332 18.36 5.55 -0.23
CA LEU A 332 18.90 4.30 -0.76
C LEU A 332 17.79 3.28 -1.07
N GLU A 333 16.80 3.14 -0.18
CA GLU A 333 15.64 2.29 -0.39
C GLU A 333 14.86 2.74 -1.62
N LEU A 334 14.60 4.03 -1.80
CA LEU A 334 13.87 4.56 -2.96
C LEU A 334 14.51 4.14 -4.29
N PHE A 335 15.84 4.25 -4.42
CA PHE A 335 16.55 3.75 -5.60
C PHE A 335 16.34 2.24 -5.79
N GLY A 336 16.41 1.45 -4.72
CA GLY A 336 16.17 0.02 -4.76
C GLY A 336 14.76 -0.34 -5.21
N GLN A 337 13.75 0.40 -4.73
CA GLN A 337 12.35 0.17 -5.13
C GLN A 337 12.10 0.60 -6.58
N CYS A 338 12.67 1.71 -7.04
CA CYS A 338 12.63 2.11 -8.45
C CYS A 338 13.27 1.04 -9.35
N ALA A 339 14.45 0.54 -8.96
CA ALA A 339 15.12 -0.55 -9.68
C ALA A 339 14.28 -1.83 -9.69
N LYS A 340 13.65 -2.19 -8.56
CA LYS A 340 12.86 -3.41 -8.44
C LYS A 340 11.55 -3.39 -9.24
N TYR A 341 10.82 -2.27 -9.23
CA TYR A 341 9.46 -2.20 -9.77
C TYR A 341 9.34 -1.53 -11.14
N MET A 342 10.30 -0.70 -11.55
CA MET A 342 10.23 0.02 -12.82
C MET A 342 11.20 -0.50 -13.87
N LEU A 343 12.40 -0.90 -13.45
CA LEU A 343 13.54 -1.12 -14.35
C LEU A 343 13.26 -2.13 -15.47
N CYS A 344 12.49 -3.18 -15.19
CA CYS A 344 12.11 -4.19 -16.20
C CYS A 344 11.16 -3.68 -17.29
N TYR A 345 10.54 -2.52 -17.10
CA TYR A 345 9.62 -1.88 -18.05
C TYR A 345 10.19 -0.59 -18.67
N LEU A 346 11.31 -0.08 -18.17
CA LEU A 346 11.90 1.17 -18.64
C LEU A 346 12.58 1.03 -20.01
N ARG A 347 12.46 2.09 -20.81
CA ARG A 347 13.21 2.26 -22.05
C ARG A 347 14.72 2.36 -21.76
N PRO A 348 15.61 2.05 -22.73
CA PRO A 348 17.05 2.10 -22.52
C PRO A 348 17.57 3.46 -22.03
N LEU A 349 17.04 4.57 -22.58
CA LEU A 349 17.42 5.92 -22.16
C LEU A 349 17.02 6.23 -20.71
N ASP A 350 15.83 5.83 -20.30
CA ASP A 350 15.32 6.08 -18.95
C ASP A 350 16.00 5.18 -17.92
N SER A 351 16.29 3.94 -18.30
CA SER A 351 17.09 3.03 -17.48
C SER A 351 18.50 3.56 -17.27
N LYS A 352 19.12 4.15 -18.30
CA LYS A 352 20.42 4.82 -18.18
C LYS A 352 20.36 5.95 -17.14
N LYS A 353 19.32 6.78 -17.14
CA LYS A 353 19.16 7.85 -16.12
C LYS A 353 19.10 7.26 -14.71
N LEU A 354 18.38 6.15 -14.52
CA LEU A 354 18.30 5.46 -13.23
C LEU A 354 19.67 4.91 -12.82
N TYR A 355 20.42 4.32 -13.75
CA TYR A 355 21.78 3.82 -13.50
C TYR A 355 22.74 4.92 -13.06
N GLU A 356 22.78 6.03 -13.81
CA GLU A 356 23.65 7.18 -13.50
C GLU A 356 23.30 7.81 -12.15
N SER A 357 22.01 7.98 -11.87
CA SER A 357 21.53 8.55 -10.60
C SER A 357 21.79 7.61 -9.41
N SER A 358 21.64 6.29 -9.61
CA SER A 358 21.96 5.29 -8.58
C SER A 358 23.45 5.30 -8.26
N LEU A 359 24.30 5.30 -9.28
CA LEU A 359 25.75 5.36 -9.11
C LEU A 359 26.20 6.64 -8.41
N ALA A 360 25.66 7.80 -8.82
CA ALA A 360 25.96 9.08 -8.18
C ALA A 360 25.55 9.10 -6.70
N THR A 361 24.41 8.50 -6.36
CA THR A 361 23.95 8.38 -4.97
C THR A 361 24.88 7.51 -4.14
N VAL A 362 25.30 6.35 -4.67
CA VAL A 362 26.26 5.47 -3.98
C VAL A 362 27.62 6.14 -3.82
N GLN A 363 28.09 6.87 -4.82
CA GLN A 363 29.31 7.68 -4.73
C GLN A 363 29.21 8.74 -3.64
N ALA A 364 28.08 9.46 -3.57
CA ALA A 364 27.84 10.47 -2.55
C ALA A 364 27.83 9.84 -1.14
N TYR A 365 27.15 8.71 -0.98
CA TYR A 365 27.13 7.93 0.27
C TYR A 365 28.55 7.50 0.68
N ALA A 366 29.32 6.91 -0.24
CA ALA A 366 30.67 6.45 0.05
C ALA A 366 31.61 7.59 0.43
N LYS A 367 31.50 8.74 -0.24
CA LYS A 367 32.28 9.94 0.08
C LYS A 367 31.94 10.49 1.47
N CYS A 368 30.67 10.45 1.87
CA CYS A 368 30.24 10.92 3.19
C CYS A 368 30.70 10.00 4.33
N ASN A 369 30.77 8.68 4.08
CA ASN A 369 31.08 7.68 5.11
C ASN A 369 32.54 7.20 5.12
N GLY A 370 33.32 7.41 4.05
CA GLY A 370 34.71 6.93 3.96
C GLY A 370 35.69 7.53 4.97
N ASN A 371 35.36 8.68 5.59
CA ASN A 371 36.17 9.34 6.61
C ASN A 371 35.46 9.44 7.97
N ARG A 372 34.30 8.77 8.14
CA ARG A 372 33.48 8.90 9.34
C ARG A 372 34.03 7.99 10.45
N LEU A 373 34.70 8.60 11.43
CA LEU A 373 34.98 7.94 12.72
C LEU A 373 33.69 8.00 13.54
N SER A 374 32.86 6.97 13.44
CA SER A 374 31.61 6.92 14.21
C SER A 374 31.90 6.65 15.69
N THR A 375 31.33 7.48 16.56
CA THR A 375 31.36 7.32 18.02
C THR A 375 30.02 6.81 18.56
N GLU A 376 29.06 6.56 17.66
CA GLU A 376 27.70 6.12 17.98
C GLU A 376 27.64 4.62 18.23
N THR A 377 26.93 4.21 19.29
CA THR A 377 26.86 2.82 19.78
C THR A 377 26.27 1.83 18.76
N PHE A 378 25.43 2.30 17.84
CA PHE A 378 24.78 1.49 16.78
C PHE A 378 25.26 1.82 15.37
N ALA A 379 26.42 2.46 15.24
CA ALA A 379 26.94 2.89 13.93
C ALA A 379 27.22 1.72 12.98
N GLU A 380 27.69 0.58 13.52
CA GLU A 380 27.99 -0.61 12.71
C GLU A 380 26.71 -1.26 12.15
N GLU A 381 25.65 -1.38 12.96
CA GLU A 381 24.36 -1.93 12.52
C GLU A 381 23.70 -1.03 11.48
N SER A 382 23.76 0.28 11.69
CA SER A 382 23.25 1.29 10.75
C SER A 382 24.00 1.25 9.42
N SER A 383 25.33 1.19 9.47
CA SER A 383 26.17 1.04 8.27
C SER A 383 25.92 -0.29 7.56
N CYS A 384 25.73 -1.38 8.31
CA CYS A 384 25.37 -2.68 7.75
C CYS A 384 24.05 -2.62 6.97
N GLN A 385 23.03 -1.95 7.53
CA GLN A 385 21.75 -1.79 6.86
C GLN A 385 21.86 -0.96 5.57
N ASP A 386 22.59 0.15 5.61
CA ASP A 386 22.81 1.00 4.43
C ASP A 386 23.53 0.25 3.31
N LEU A 387 24.58 -0.47 3.68
CA LEU A 387 25.34 -1.29 2.74
C LEU A 387 24.49 -2.41 2.15
N SER A 388 23.61 -3.02 2.94
CA SER A 388 22.63 -3.99 2.45
C SER A 388 21.68 -3.35 1.43
N LEU A 389 21.17 -2.14 1.68
CA LEU A 389 20.35 -1.40 0.72
C LEU A 389 21.11 -1.10 -0.59
N VAL A 390 22.39 -0.69 -0.49
CA VAL A 390 23.23 -0.45 -1.68
C VAL A 390 23.44 -1.74 -2.49
N LEU A 391 23.72 -2.86 -1.82
CA LEU A 391 23.87 -4.15 -2.50
C LEU A 391 22.55 -4.63 -3.14
N ASP A 392 21.42 -4.37 -2.50
CA ASP A 392 20.10 -4.66 -3.06
C ASP A 392 19.82 -3.83 -4.32
N VAL A 393 20.19 -2.54 -4.33
CA VAL A 393 20.12 -1.66 -5.53
C VAL A 393 20.91 -2.28 -6.67
N PHE A 394 22.19 -2.63 -6.45
CA PHE A 394 23.02 -3.22 -7.49
C PHE A 394 22.54 -4.60 -7.94
N THR A 395 22.02 -5.41 -7.04
CA THR A 395 21.42 -6.71 -7.37
C THR A 395 20.22 -6.53 -8.30
N CYS A 396 19.34 -5.57 -8.00
CA CYS A 396 18.20 -5.25 -8.86
C CYS A 396 18.65 -4.72 -10.22
N ILE A 397 19.66 -3.85 -10.26
CA ILE A 397 20.24 -3.32 -11.51
C ILE A 397 20.83 -4.44 -12.37
N LEU A 398 21.64 -5.33 -11.81
CA LEU A 398 22.23 -6.46 -12.54
C LEU A 398 21.20 -7.48 -13.02
N SER A 399 20.10 -7.64 -12.28
CA SER A 399 19.01 -8.56 -12.67
C SER A 399 18.35 -8.15 -14.00
N ARG A 400 18.41 -6.88 -14.41
CA ARG A 400 17.93 -6.44 -15.72
C ARG A 400 18.79 -6.95 -16.86
N ASP A 401 20.11 -6.93 -16.73
CA ASP A 401 21.02 -7.43 -17.77
C ASP A 401 20.75 -8.92 -18.03
N CYS A 402 20.35 -9.69 -17.00
CA CYS A 402 19.90 -11.07 -17.18
C CYS A 402 18.68 -11.16 -18.11
N ILE A 403 17.69 -10.28 -17.97
CA ILE A 403 16.47 -10.26 -18.80
C ILE A 403 16.81 -9.85 -20.25
N GLU A 404 17.67 -8.87 -20.44
CA GLU A 404 18.07 -8.39 -21.78
C GLU A 404 18.96 -9.41 -22.51
N LEU A 405 19.76 -10.22 -21.82
CA LEU A 405 20.55 -11.31 -22.41
C LEU A 405 19.66 -12.39 -23.06
N PHE A 406 18.43 -12.59 -22.57
CA PHE A 406 17.44 -13.49 -23.21
C PHE A 406 16.70 -12.83 -24.38
N GLN A 407 16.67 -11.49 -24.44
CA GLN A 407 16.05 -10.70 -25.51
C GLN A 407 17.12 -10.28 -26.53
N ALA A 408 17.73 -11.25 -27.20
CA ALA A 408 18.65 -10.98 -28.29
C ALA A 408 17.90 -10.32 -29.47
N THR A 409 17.83 -8.98 -29.50
CA THR A 409 17.35 -8.22 -30.66
C THR A 409 18.24 -7.01 -30.90
N ASN A 410 19.10 -7.12 -31.92
CA ASN A 410 19.73 -6.11 -32.80
C ASN A 410 19.75 -4.60 -32.44
N GLN A 411 19.92 -4.19 -31.19
CA GLN A 411 20.13 -2.77 -30.81
C GLN A 411 21.29 -2.58 -29.81
N ARG A 412 22.40 -3.29 -30.00
CA ARG A 412 23.59 -3.21 -29.14
C ARG A 412 24.44 -1.93 -29.31
N GLU A 413 24.09 -1.00 -30.19
CA GLU A 413 24.99 0.10 -30.57
C GLU A 413 24.81 1.44 -29.85
N LEU A 414 23.81 1.61 -28.97
CA LEU A 414 23.48 2.95 -28.43
C LEU A 414 23.71 3.18 -26.92
N VAL A 415 24.18 2.20 -26.14
CA VAL A 415 24.38 2.39 -24.69
C VAL A 415 25.82 2.06 -24.27
N ARG A 416 26.61 3.12 -23.98
CA ARG A 416 28.00 3.02 -23.49
C ARG A 416 28.14 2.61 -22.02
N VAL A 417 27.07 2.65 -21.23
CA VAL A 417 27.07 2.32 -19.79
C VAL A 417 26.16 1.12 -19.56
N THR A 418 26.75 -0.04 -19.30
CA THR A 418 25.97 -1.27 -19.00
C THR A 418 25.62 -1.35 -17.51
N ALA A 419 24.58 -2.13 -17.15
CA ALA A 419 24.22 -2.30 -15.74
C ALA A 419 25.35 -2.99 -14.96
N ALA A 420 26.02 -3.94 -15.62
CA ALA A 420 27.31 -4.51 -15.26
C ALA A 420 28.37 -3.46 -14.87
N ASP A 421 28.66 -2.49 -15.75
CA ASP A 421 29.65 -1.44 -15.48
C ASP A 421 29.25 -0.65 -14.22
N VAL A 422 27.97 -0.28 -14.10
CA VAL A 422 27.44 0.50 -12.97
C VAL A 422 27.58 -0.24 -11.64
N ALA A 423 27.25 -1.53 -11.62
CA ALA A 423 27.38 -2.34 -10.41
C ALA A 423 28.85 -2.55 -10.01
N LEU A 424 29.74 -2.83 -10.98
CA LEU A 424 31.18 -3.00 -10.70
C LEU A 424 31.86 -1.70 -10.26
N PHE A 425 31.61 -0.59 -10.95
CA PHE A 425 32.10 0.73 -10.52
C PHE A 425 31.53 1.10 -9.15
N GLY A 426 30.24 0.83 -8.93
CA GLY A 426 29.57 1.00 -7.64
C GLY A 426 30.22 0.23 -6.50
N LEU A 427 30.53 -1.04 -6.73
CA LEU A 427 31.20 -1.91 -5.77
C LEU A 427 32.58 -1.40 -5.37
N ASN A 428 33.33 -0.80 -6.30
CA ASN A 428 34.62 -0.19 -5.98
C ASN A 428 34.52 0.95 -4.96
N PHE A 429 33.39 1.69 -4.92
CA PHE A 429 33.17 2.72 -3.90
C PHE A 429 32.80 2.15 -2.53
N ILE A 430 32.15 1.00 -2.51
CA ILE A 430 31.66 0.36 -1.28
C ILE A 430 32.68 -0.58 -0.65
N MET A 431 33.56 -1.19 -1.44
CA MET A 431 34.58 -2.13 -0.95
C MET A 431 35.44 -1.58 0.20
N PRO A 432 35.89 -0.30 0.19
CA PRO A 432 36.62 0.27 1.32
C PRO A 432 35.81 0.42 2.61
N LEU A 433 34.47 0.44 2.51
CA LEU A 433 33.55 0.57 3.65
C LEU A 433 33.19 -0.80 4.26
N MET A 434 33.40 -1.89 3.54
CA MET A 434 33.11 -3.27 3.98
C MET A 434 34.24 -3.77 4.90
N THR A 435 34.22 -3.35 6.16
CA THR A 435 35.21 -3.79 7.16
C THR A 435 35.03 -5.25 7.56
N LEU A 436 36.07 -5.85 8.17
CA LEU A 436 36.01 -7.24 8.65
C LEU A 436 34.91 -7.47 9.69
N GLU A 437 34.60 -6.46 10.51
CA GLU A 437 33.51 -6.52 11.50
C GLU A 437 32.14 -6.56 10.81
N LEU A 438 31.93 -5.75 9.75
CA LEU A 438 30.69 -5.76 8.98
C LEU A 438 30.48 -7.07 8.21
N LEU A 439 31.55 -7.72 7.76
CA LEU A 439 31.47 -9.03 7.10
C LEU A 439 31.10 -10.18 8.05
N LYS A 440 31.11 -9.97 9.38
CA LYS A 440 30.58 -10.96 10.34
C LYS A 440 29.06 -11.06 10.27
N PHE A 441 28.37 -10.05 9.75
CA PHE A 441 26.92 -10.12 9.53
C PHE A 441 26.62 -11.05 8.34
N PRO A 442 25.98 -12.21 8.56
CA PRO A 442 25.87 -13.26 7.55
C PRO A 442 25.05 -12.83 6.33
N ASN A 443 24.00 -12.01 6.54
CA ASN A 443 23.14 -11.53 5.46
C ASN A 443 23.91 -10.59 4.52
N LEU A 444 24.64 -9.63 5.07
CA LEU A 444 25.43 -8.66 4.30
C LEU A 444 26.54 -9.38 3.52
N CYS A 445 27.25 -10.29 4.19
CA CYS A 445 28.29 -11.11 3.59
C CYS A 445 27.74 -11.95 2.42
N ALA A 446 26.62 -12.66 2.63
CA ALA A 446 25.99 -13.45 1.58
C ALA A 446 25.54 -12.61 0.38
N GLN A 447 24.91 -11.45 0.61
CA GLN A 447 24.52 -10.52 -0.46
C GLN A 447 25.72 -10.03 -1.26
N PHE A 448 26.81 -9.64 -0.58
CA PHE A 448 28.03 -9.17 -1.22
C PHE A 448 28.65 -10.24 -2.11
N TYR A 449 28.84 -11.46 -1.59
CA TYR A 449 29.37 -12.57 -2.37
C TYR A 449 28.45 -12.98 -3.52
N HIS A 450 27.12 -12.99 -3.31
CA HIS A 450 26.16 -13.28 -4.37
C HIS A 450 26.27 -12.27 -5.52
N LEU A 451 26.38 -10.98 -5.20
CA LEU A 451 26.54 -9.91 -6.19
C LEU A 451 27.88 -10.03 -6.93
N TRP A 452 28.96 -10.31 -6.20
CA TRP A 452 30.29 -10.52 -6.78
C TRP A 452 30.31 -11.72 -7.73
N CYS A 453 29.84 -12.88 -7.27
CA CYS A 453 29.74 -14.10 -8.10
C CYS A 453 28.85 -13.87 -9.31
N SER A 454 27.69 -13.22 -9.15
CA SER A 454 26.82 -12.86 -10.27
C SER A 454 27.57 -12.00 -11.29
N SER A 455 28.25 -10.94 -10.84
CA SER A 455 29.00 -10.05 -11.72
C SER A 455 30.09 -10.80 -12.51
N THR A 456 30.85 -11.68 -11.85
CA THR A 456 31.88 -12.50 -12.52
C THR A 456 31.32 -13.57 -13.46
N THR A 457 30.12 -14.10 -13.17
CA THR A 457 29.47 -15.13 -13.99
C THR A 457 28.84 -14.51 -15.25
N PHE A 458 28.21 -13.34 -15.12
CA PHE A 458 27.56 -12.64 -16.22
C PHE A 458 28.53 -11.83 -17.09
N ILE A 459 29.74 -11.53 -16.61
CA ILE A 459 30.77 -10.79 -17.34
C ILE A 459 32.06 -11.62 -17.36
N PRO A 460 32.16 -12.69 -18.18
CA PRO A 460 33.27 -13.62 -18.06
C PRO A 460 34.62 -13.02 -18.49
N LYS A 461 34.63 -11.97 -19.33
CA LYS A 461 35.85 -11.29 -19.81
C LYS A 461 35.51 -9.88 -20.28
N ARG A 462 35.93 -8.88 -19.51
CA ARG A 462 36.27 -7.53 -20.01
C ARG A 462 37.61 -7.14 -19.43
#